data_AF-A0A5B8LW93-F1
#
_entry.id   AF-A0A5B8LW93-F1
#
_cell.length_a   1.000
_cell.length_b   1.000
_cell.length_c   1.000
_cell.angle_alpha   90.00
_cell.angle_beta   90.00
_cell.angle_gamma   90.00
#
_symmetry.space_group_name_H-M   'P 1'
#
loop_
_entity.id
_entity.type
_entity.pdbx_description
1 polymer ?
#
loop_
_entity_poly.entity_id
_entity_poly.type
_entity_poly.pdbx_seq_one_letter_code
_entity_poly.pdbx_strand_id
1 'polypeptide(L)'
;MDETIISKAANVDAGEARRLRFGFDDRLGTSRTLRGEVAEGRFRVHFPRDMPAEEAKVLALGRTTVQTAGVTTVEFPELALPFVRRALSRLNCKLELTGGNS
;
A
#
# COMPACT_ATOMS: atom_id res chain seq x y z
N MET A 1 -23.79 -31.66 23.74
CA MET A 1 -22.63 -30.75 23.70
C MET A 1 -22.38 -30.49 22.24
N ASP A 2 -22.75 -29.31 21.77
CA ASP A 2 -22.81 -28.94 20.34
C ASP A 2 -21.41 -28.79 19.72
N GLU A 3 -21.01 -29.78 18.92
CA GLU A 3 -19.86 -29.73 18.01
C GLU A 3 -20.18 -28.93 16.73
N THR A 4 -20.97 -27.84 16.82
CA THR A 4 -21.55 -27.20 15.63
C THR A 4 -21.34 -25.69 15.57
N ILE A 5 -20.17 -25.21 16.01
CA ILE A 5 -19.75 -23.83 15.75
C ILE A 5 -18.29 -23.79 15.28
N ILE A 6 -17.95 -24.61 14.28
CA ILE A 6 -16.95 -24.18 13.28
C ILE A 6 -17.76 -23.65 12.12
N SER A 7 -18.33 -22.46 12.32
CA SER A 7 -19.03 -21.71 11.27
C SER A 7 -18.10 -21.57 10.07
N LYS A 8 -18.48 -22.15 8.94
CA LYS A 8 -17.89 -21.95 7.61
C LYS A 8 -17.37 -20.52 7.49
N ALA A 9 -16.05 -20.34 7.58
CA ALA A 9 -15.44 -19.11 7.12
C ALA A 9 -15.85 -18.96 5.65
N ALA A 10 -16.52 -17.88 5.30
CA ALA A 10 -16.86 -17.59 3.91
C ALA A 10 -15.56 -17.66 3.10
N ASN A 11 -15.59 -18.31 1.93
CA ASN A 11 -14.49 -18.25 0.98
C ASN A 11 -14.45 -16.81 0.45
N VAL A 12 -13.69 -15.97 1.13
CA VAL A 12 -13.43 -14.60 0.71
C VAL A 12 -12.42 -14.67 -0.42
N ASP A 13 -12.74 -14.06 -1.56
CA ASP A 13 -11.79 -13.96 -2.67
C ASP A 13 -10.48 -13.31 -2.19
N ALA A 14 -9.35 -13.69 -2.79
CA ALA A 14 -8.05 -13.17 -2.39
C ALA A 14 -7.96 -11.64 -2.52
N GLY A 15 -8.74 -11.00 -3.40
CA GLY A 15 -8.87 -9.55 -3.46
C GLY A 15 -9.60 -8.97 -2.25
N GLU A 16 -10.71 -9.59 -1.86
CA GLU A 16 -11.56 -9.15 -0.74
C GLU A 16 -10.90 -9.41 0.62
N ALA A 17 -10.19 -10.53 0.78
CA ALA A 17 -9.48 -10.88 2.01
C ALA A 17 -8.36 -9.87 2.31
N ARG A 18 -7.67 -9.39 1.26
CA ARG A 18 -6.63 -8.38 1.42
C ARG A 18 -7.20 -7.01 1.76
N ARG A 19 -8.32 -6.59 1.13
CA ARG A 19 -9.01 -5.34 1.47
C ARG A 19 -9.55 -5.34 2.90
N LEU A 20 -10.11 -6.47 3.35
CA LEU A 20 -10.53 -6.66 4.73
C LEU A 20 -9.35 -6.55 5.69
N ARG A 21 -8.21 -7.14 5.35
CA ARG A 21 -6.98 -7.00 6.16
C ARG A 21 -6.50 -5.55 6.21
N PHE A 22 -6.56 -4.81 5.09
CA PHE A 22 -6.21 -3.40 5.09
C PHE A 22 -7.11 -2.58 6.02
N GLY A 23 -8.43 -2.75 5.91
CA GLY A 23 -9.39 -2.07 6.79
C GLY A 23 -9.26 -2.47 8.26
N PHE A 24 -8.79 -3.70 8.52
CA PHE A 24 -8.53 -4.19 9.87
C PHE A 24 -7.22 -3.63 10.45
N ASP A 25 -6.14 -3.62 9.66
CA ASP A 25 -4.84 -3.04 10.03
C ASP A 25 -4.97 -1.53 10.36
N ASP A 26 -5.76 -0.80 9.57
CA ASP A 26 -6.04 0.63 9.80
C ASP A 26 -6.82 0.86 11.11
N ARG A 27 -7.83 0.03 11.39
CA ARG A 27 -8.57 0.07 12.67
C ARG A 27 -7.73 -0.29 13.88
N LEU A 28 -6.70 -1.12 13.70
CA LEU A 28 -5.76 -1.49 14.76
C LEU A 28 -4.64 -0.46 14.95
N GLY A 29 -4.53 0.56 14.09
CA GLY A 29 -3.44 1.54 14.12
C GLY A 29 -2.08 0.94 13.77
N THR A 30 -2.06 -0.24 13.14
CA THR A 30 -0.83 -0.91 12.74
C THR A 30 -0.24 -0.19 11.54
N SER A 31 0.92 0.42 11.72
CA SER A 31 1.58 1.13 10.63
C SER A 31 2.16 0.14 9.62
N ARG A 32 1.83 0.32 8.33
CA ARG A 32 2.35 -0.52 7.24
C ARG A 32 3.53 0.15 6.57
N THR A 33 4.58 -0.61 6.27
CA THR A 33 5.72 -0.09 5.51
C THR A 33 5.56 -0.41 4.03
N LEU A 34 5.54 0.62 3.20
CA LEU A 34 5.68 0.53 1.76
C LEU A 34 7.15 0.64 1.38
N ARG A 35 7.56 -0.22 0.45
CA ARG A 35 8.91 -0.18 -0.10
C ARG A 35 8.92 0.58 -1.40
N GLY A 36 10.03 1.26 -1.62
CA GLY A 36 10.31 1.94 -2.86
C GLY A 36 11.80 1.97 -3.16
N GLU A 37 12.11 2.40 -4.37
CA GLU A 37 13.48 2.49 -4.88
C GLU A 37 13.75 3.91 -5.35
N VAL A 38 14.92 4.48 -5.03
CA VAL A 38 15.34 5.76 -5.62
C VAL A 38 16.26 5.48 -6.79
N ALA A 39 15.99 6.13 -7.91
CA ALA A 39 16.82 6.10 -9.10
C ALA A 39 16.74 7.45 -9.82
N GLU A 40 17.89 8.05 -10.12
CA GLU A 40 18.04 9.17 -11.06
C GLU A 40 17.01 10.30 -10.90
N GLY A 41 16.95 10.94 -9.72
CA GLY A 41 16.06 12.08 -9.46
C GLY A 41 14.57 11.72 -9.37
N ARG A 42 14.26 10.42 -9.31
CA ARG A 42 12.92 9.87 -9.14
C ARG A 42 12.94 8.78 -8.07
N PHE A 43 11.76 8.46 -7.57
CA PHE A 43 11.58 7.28 -6.75
C PHE A 43 10.34 6.50 -7.18
N ARG A 44 10.43 5.19 -7.06
CA ARG A 44 9.33 4.26 -7.33
C ARG A 44 8.78 3.78 -6.01
N VAL A 45 7.46 3.68 -5.90
CA VAL A 45 6.79 3.10 -4.75
C VAL A 45 5.95 1.92 -5.22
N HIS A 46 6.02 0.82 -4.48
CA HIS A 46 5.24 -0.37 -4.74
C HIS A 46 4.00 -0.38 -3.87
N PHE A 47 2.86 -0.15 -4.51
CA PHE A 47 1.54 -0.12 -3.89
C PHE A 47 0.85 -1.47 -4.05
N PRO A 48 0.60 -2.22 -2.96
CA PRO A 48 -0.18 -3.43 -3.07
C PRO A 48 -1.64 -3.09 -3.39
N ARG A 49 -2.27 -3.89 -4.27
CA ARG A 49 -3.61 -3.60 -4.84
C ARG A 49 -4.75 -3.60 -3.81
N ASP A 50 -4.47 -3.98 -2.57
CA ASP A 50 -5.40 -4.01 -1.46
C ASP A 50 -5.53 -2.66 -0.73
N MET A 51 -4.72 -1.67 -1.11
CA MET A 51 -4.81 -0.33 -0.56
C MET A 51 -6.07 0.43 -1.02
N PRO A 52 -6.66 1.27 -0.15
CA PRO A 52 -8.00 1.85 -0.34
C PRO A 52 -7.97 3.14 -1.17
N ALA A 53 -9.15 3.67 -1.48
CA ALA A 53 -9.37 4.86 -2.32
C ALA A 53 -8.56 6.11 -1.94
N GLU A 54 -8.14 6.26 -0.69
CA GLU A 54 -7.22 7.34 -0.28
C GLU A 54 -5.87 7.28 -1.00
N GLU A 55 -5.42 6.09 -1.39
CA GLU A 55 -4.21 5.87 -2.18
C GLU A 55 -4.31 6.50 -3.58
N ALA A 56 -5.52 6.65 -4.14
CA ALA A 56 -5.72 7.34 -5.41
C ALA A 56 -5.17 8.78 -5.40
N LYS A 57 -5.12 9.43 -4.22
CA LYS A 57 -4.49 10.75 -4.05
C LYS A 57 -2.98 10.68 -4.23
N VAL A 58 -2.35 9.62 -3.74
CA VAL A 58 -0.92 9.37 -3.93
C VAL A 58 -0.66 8.97 -5.38
N LEU A 59 -1.48 8.10 -5.97
CA LEU A 59 -1.40 7.74 -7.39
C LEU A 59 -1.53 8.98 -8.29
N ALA A 60 -2.39 9.94 -7.95
CA ALA A 60 -2.57 11.18 -8.71
C ALA A 60 -1.32 12.08 -8.77
N LEU A 61 -0.38 11.92 -7.82
CA LEU A 61 0.89 12.67 -7.82
C LEU A 61 1.99 11.99 -8.66
N GLY A 62 1.76 10.75 -9.11
CA GLY A 62 2.78 9.92 -9.74
C GLY A 62 2.33 9.33 -11.06
N ARG A 63 3.27 8.73 -11.79
CA ARG A 63 3.00 8.02 -13.02
C ARG A 63 3.02 6.52 -12.75
N THR A 64 1.93 5.82 -13.05
CA THR A 64 1.91 4.35 -13.02
C THR A 64 2.83 3.80 -14.11
N THR A 65 3.80 2.95 -13.73
CA THR A 65 4.78 2.36 -14.65
C THR A 65 4.56 0.87 -14.86
N VAL A 66 4.10 0.16 -13.82
CA VAL A 66 3.82 -1.28 -13.90
C VAL A 66 2.57 -1.60 -13.10
N GLN A 67 1.68 -2.40 -13.67
CA GLN A 67 0.52 -2.94 -12.97
C GLN A 67 0.51 -4.46 -13.13
N THR A 68 0.64 -5.17 -12.00
CA THR A 68 0.56 -6.63 -11.92
C THR A 68 -0.69 -7.05 -11.15
N ALA A 69 -0.94 -8.36 -11.07
CA ALA A 69 -2.09 -8.89 -10.33
C ALA A 69 -2.10 -8.51 -8.83
N GLY A 70 -0.93 -8.24 -8.23
CA GLY A 70 -0.79 -7.95 -6.80
C GLY A 70 -0.25 -6.57 -6.45
N VAL A 71 0.50 -5.92 -7.36
CA VAL A 71 1.24 -4.69 -7.07
C VAL A 71 1.11 -3.70 -8.23
N THR A 72 0.93 -2.43 -7.89
CA THR A 72 1.02 -1.28 -8.77
C THR A 72 2.29 -0.52 -8.43
N THR A 73 3.21 -0.38 -9.38
CA THR A 73 4.41 0.44 -9.21
C THR A 73 4.15 1.82 -9.79
N VAL A 74 4.47 2.84 -9.00
CA VAL A 74 4.25 4.24 -9.36
C VAL A 74 5.55 5.00 -9.17
N GLU A 75 5.91 5.76 -10.18
CA GLU A 75 7.09 6.60 -10.19
C GLU A 75 6.72 8.05 -9.89
N PHE A 76 7.50 8.68 -9.02
CA PHE A 76 7.36 10.06 -8.59
C PHE A 76 8.68 10.81 -8.82
N PRO A 77 8.63 12.12 -9.09
CA PRO A 77 9.83 12.94 -9.04
C PRO A 77 10.29 13.09 -7.59
N GLU A 78 11.61 13.15 -7.34
CA GLU A 78 12.18 13.19 -5.99
C GLU A 78 11.65 14.36 -5.14
N LEU A 79 11.43 15.52 -5.77
CA LEU A 79 10.79 16.69 -5.17
C LEU A 79 9.38 16.44 -4.60
N ALA A 80 8.68 15.40 -5.06
CA ALA A 80 7.38 15.01 -4.54
C ALA A 80 7.47 14.16 -3.25
N LEU A 81 8.67 13.68 -2.87
CA LEU A 81 8.88 12.80 -1.72
C LEU A 81 8.25 13.28 -0.41
N PRO A 82 8.42 14.56 0.04
CA PRO A 82 7.79 15.01 1.27
C PRO A 82 6.26 14.99 1.20
N PHE A 83 5.67 15.28 0.04
CA PHE A 83 4.23 15.26 -0.17
C PHE A 83 3.69 13.83 -0.16
N VAL A 84 4.40 12.90 -0.82
CA VAL A 84 4.04 11.48 -0.83
C VAL A 84 4.16 10.88 0.56
N ARG A 85 5.25 11.14 1.30
CA ARG A 85 5.40 10.70 2.70
C ARG A 85 4.28 11.23 3.60
N ARG A 86 3.90 12.50 3.44
CA ARG A 86 2.81 13.11 4.20
C ARG A 86 1.44 12.53 3.85
N ALA A 87 1.20 12.23 2.58
CA ALA A 87 -0.04 11.59 2.16
C ALA A 87 -0.13 10.17 2.73
N LEU A 88 0.97 9.40 2.67
CA LEU A 88 1.03 8.04 3.22
C LEU A 88 0.93 8.00 4.75
N SER A 89 1.49 8.98 5.46
CA SER A 89 1.37 9.01 6.93
C SER A 89 -0.08 9.19 7.39
N ARG A 90 -0.92 9.87 6.59
CA ARG A 90 -2.37 9.95 6.85
C ARG A 90 -3.10 8.63 6.67
N LEU A 91 -2.45 7.66 6.04
CA LEU A 91 -2.95 6.30 5.82
C LEU A 91 -2.23 5.28 6.72
N ASN A 92 -1.60 5.75 7.79
CA ASN A 92 -0.75 4.96 8.67
C ASN A 92 0.36 4.19 7.91
N CYS A 93 0.71 4.62 6.69
CA CYS A 93 1.73 4.01 5.87
C CYS A 93 3.05 4.77 6.00
N LYS A 94 4.15 4.03 6.18
CA LYS A 94 5.52 4.54 6.12
C LYS A 94 6.13 4.20 4.78
N LEU A 95 6.90 5.11 4.21
CA LEU A 95 7.65 4.87 2.98
C LEU A 95 9.12 4.66 3.29
N GLU A 96 9.61 3.45 3.05
CA GLU A 96 11.03 3.12 3.08
C GLU A 96 11.55 3.04 1.65
N LEU A 97 12.61 3.81 1.39
CA LEU A 97 13.26 3.84 0.09
C LEU A 97 14.61 3.14 0.20
N THR A 98 14.84 2.16 -0.67
CA THR A 98 16.11 1.45 -0.81
C THR A 98 16.82 1.92 -2.08
N GLY A 99 18.10 2.26 -1.98
CA GLY A 99 18.83 2.93 -3.05
C GLY A 99 18.77 4.44 -2.84
N GLY A 100 19.93 5.06 -2.80
CA GLY A 100 20.15 6.43 -2.38
C GLY A 100 21.57 6.47 -1.82
N ASN A 101 22.48 7.08 -2.55
CA ASN A 101 23.85 7.25 -2.07
C ASN A 101 23.80 7.93 -0.69
N SER A 102 24.51 7.31 0.25
CA SER A 102 24.92 7.95 1.50
C SER A 102 25.71 9.23 1.23
#